data_AF-A0A1X7SD74-F1
#
_entry.id   AF-A0A1X7SD74-F1
#
_cell.length_a   1.000
_cell.length_b   1.000
_cell.length_c   1.000
_cell.angle_alpha   90.00
_cell.angle_beta   90.00
_cell.angle_gamma   90.00
#
_symmetry.space_group_name_H-M   'P 1'
#
loop_
_entity.id
_entity.type
_entity.pdbx_description
1 polymer ?
#
loop_
_entity_poly.entity_id
_entity_poly.type
_entity_poly.pdbx_seq_one_letter_code
_entity_poly.pdbx_strand_id
1 'polypeptide(L)'
;MEEFLEVRNPKQSPSLTLTALLIKPVLRLLRYPLFLQALKDMSDKDSEEHQILKDTLTSVSMVTEYINEVKRVTESYANVFDTILEVSGLVEFGISVRVSELLSHMTVMWLNAPGTMGRGWRKGQGPEMQCFGNNLSESKSLH
;
A
#
# COMPACT_ATOMS: atom_id res chain seq x y z
N MET A 1 -2.04 29.30 0.41
CA MET A 1 -1.53 28.00 -0.09
C MET A 1 -1.66 27.91 -1.61
N GLU A 2 -2.79 28.34 -2.19
CA GLU A 2 -2.98 28.46 -3.65
C GLU A 2 -1.92 29.34 -4.34
N GLU A 3 -1.64 30.54 -3.82
CA GLU A 3 -0.61 31.43 -4.39
C GLU A 3 0.78 30.76 -4.49
N PHE A 4 1.14 29.91 -3.51
CA PHE A 4 2.42 29.18 -3.54
C PHE A 4 2.45 28.14 -4.67
N LEU A 5 1.33 27.49 -4.95
CA LEU A 5 1.21 26.50 -6.01
C LEU A 5 1.17 27.17 -7.40
N GLU A 6 0.55 28.35 -7.50
CA GLU A 6 0.53 29.15 -8.72
C GLU A 6 1.91 29.69 -9.10
N VAL A 7 2.70 30.16 -8.12
CA VAL A 7 4.10 30.57 -8.33
C VAL A 7 4.96 29.40 -8.85
N ARG A 8 4.64 28.16 -8.44
CA ARG A 8 5.33 26.95 -8.90
C ARG A 8 4.80 26.41 -10.25
N ASN A 9 3.64 26.88 -10.71
CA ASN A 9 3.08 26.60 -12.03
C ASN A 9 2.86 27.90 -12.84
N PRO A 10 3.93 28.62 -13.18
CA PRO A 10 3.84 29.93 -13.85
C PRO A 10 3.21 29.83 -15.26
N LYS A 11 3.19 28.63 -15.86
CA LYS A 11 2.57 28.39 -17.17
C LYS A 11 1.08 28.03 -17.07
N GLN A 12 0.51 27.97 -15.86
CA GLN A 12 -0.84 27.50 -15.57
C GLN A 12 -1.21 26.21 -16.34
N SER A 13 -0.22 25.33 -16.54
CA SER A 13 -0.44 24.12 -17.31
C SER A 13 -1.23 23.13 -16.44
N PRO A 14 -2.35 22.58 -16.91
CA PRO A 14 -3.12 21.61 -16.15
C PRO A 14 -2.31 20.34 -15.84
N SER A 15 -1.25 20.07 -16.61
CA SER A 15 -0.34 18.94 -16.39
C SER A 15 0.72 19.16 -15.29
N LEU A 16 0.85 20.39 -14.80
CA LEU A 16 1.81 20.82 -13.78
C LEU A 16 1.13 21.22 -12.46
N THR A 17 -0.20 21.12 -12.38
CA THR A 17 -0.92 21.24 -11.11
C THR A 17 -0.45 20.17 -10.13
N LEU A 18 -0.42 20.49 -8.83
CA LEU A 18 0.01 19.56 -7.78
C LEU A 18 -0.72 18.21 -7.87
N THR A 19 -2.04 18.23 -8.03
CA THR A 19 -2.87 17.03 -8.19
C THR A 19 -2.43 16.18 -9.40
N ALA A 20 -2.14 16.83 -10.53
CA ALA A 20 -1.64 16.17 -11.73
C ALA A 20 -0.23 15.59 -11.55
N LEU A 21 0.63 16.21 -10.74
CA LEU A 21 1.95 15.68 -10.40
C LEU A 21 1.84 14.47 -9.46
N LEU A 22 0.97 14.53 -8.46
CA LEU A 22 0.80 13.49 -7.46
C LEU A 22 0.22 12.19 -8.03
N ILE A 23 -0.55 12.24 -9.11
CA ILE A 23 -1.09 11.03 -9.76
C ILE A 23 -0.10 10.35 -10.72
N LYS A 24 0.91 11.08 -11.22
CA LYS A 24 1.86 10.56 -12.23
C LYS A 24 2.60 9.28 -11.81
N PRO A 25 3.07 9.10 -10.57
CA PRO A 25 3.74 7.86 -10.15
C PRO A 25 2.86 6.62 -10.33
N VAL A 26 1.59 6.70 -9.89
CA VAL A 26 0.62 5.60 -10.05
C VAL A 26 0.37 5.33 -11.53
N LEU A 27 0.16 6.38 -12.33
CA LEU A 27 -0.04 6.22 -13.77
C LEU A 27 1.19 5.67 -14.50
N ARG A 28 2.41 5.95 -14.01
CA ARG A 28 3.65 5.46 -14.61
C ARG A 28 3.80 3.95 -14.40
N LEU A 29 3.47 3.46 -13.21
CA LEU A 29 3.47 2.03 -12.90
C LEU A 29 2.54 1.23 -13.84
N LEU A 30 1.35 1.76 -14.12
CA LEU A 30 0.39 1.12 -15.04
C LEU A 30 0.83 1.11 -16.51
N ARG A 31 1.76 1.98 -16.91
CA ARG A 31 2.26 2.05 -18.29
C ARG A 31 3.36 1.03 -18.58
N TYR A 32 4.11 0.58 -17.57
CA TYR A 32 5.19 -0.38 -17.77
C TYR A 32 4.72 -1.73 -18.32
N PRO A 33 3.63 -2.35 -17.81
CA PRO A 33 3.11 -3.59 -18.41
C PRO A 33 2.79 -3.44 -19.90
N LEU A 34 2.12 -2.34 -20.29
CA LEU A 34 1.72 -2.08 -21.68
C LEU A 34 2.92 -1.93 -22.60
N PHE A 35 3.96 -1.21 -22.14
CA PHE A 35 5.19 -1.04 -22.89
C PHE A 35 5.97 -2.34 -23.03
N LEU A 36 6.11 -3.10 -21.94
CA LEU A 36 6.79 -4.41 -21.95
C LEU A 36 6.05 -5.43 -22.82
N GLN A 37 4.72 -5.40 -22.83
CA GLN A 37 3.91 -6.24 -23.70
C GLN A 37 4.16 -5.92 -25.17
N ALA A 38 4.16 -4.64 -25.54
CA ALA A 38 4.46 -4.23 -26.91
C ALA A 38 5.87 -4.68 -27.36
N LEU A 39 6.88 -4.57 -26.49
CA LEU A 39 8.23 -5.06 -26.79
C LEU A 39 8.27 -6.57 -26.99
N LYS A 40 7.59 -7.33 -26.12
CA LYS A 40 7.51 -8.79 -26.18
C LYS A 40 6.82 -9.26 -27.45
N ASP A 41 5.78 -8.55 -27.90
CA ASP A 41 5.03 -8.90 -29.10
C ASP A 41 5.84 -8.63 -30.40
N MET A 42 6.88 -7.79 -30.32
CA MET A 42 7.82 -7.53 -31.42
C MET A 42 9.10 -8.39 -31.36
N SER A 43 9.32 -9.16 -30.29
CA SER A 43 10.52 -10.00 -30.15
C SER A 43 10.27 -11.43 -30.66
N ASP A 44 11.35 -12.10 -31.08
CA ASP A 44 11.29 -13.49 -31.53
C ASP A 44 10.99 -14.44 -30.35
N LYS A 45 10.07 -15.39 -30.53
CA LYS A 45 9.51 -16.21 -29.43
C LYS A 45 10.51 -17.19 -28.83
N ASP A 46 11.51 -17.58 -29.62
CA ASP A 46 12.57 -18.51 -29.20
C ASP A 46 13.81 -17.78 -28.64
N SER A 47 13.77 -16.45 -28.58
CA SER A 47 14.89 -15.63 -28.11
C SER A 47 14.94 -15.53 -26.58
N GLU A 48 16.14 -15.36 -26.04
CA GLU A 48 16.36 -15.15 -24.60
C GLU A 48 15.67 -13.86 -24.13
N GLU A 49 15.67 -12.82 -24.96
CA GLU A 49 15.00 -11.55 -24.69
C GLU A 49 13.48 -11.72 -24.50
N HIS A 50 12.84 -12.61 -25.27
CA HIS A 50 11.41 -12.88 -25.10
C HIS A 50 11.09 -13.54 -23.76
N GLN A 51 11.94 -14.44 -23.29
CA GLN A 51 11.78 -15.04 -21.96
C GLN A 51 11.99 -14.00 -20.86
N ILE A 52 13.03 -13.17 -20.96
CA ILE A 52 13.28 -12.08 -20.00
C ILE A 52 12.09 -11.11 -19.95
N LEU A 53 11.52 -10.74 -21.10
CA LEU A 53 10.35 -9.85 -21.15
C LEU A 53 9.11 -10.50 -20.52
N LYS A 54 8.92 -11.81 -20.68
CA LYS A 54 7.82 -12.57 -20.06
C LYS A 54 7.96 -12.61 -18.53
N ASP A 55 9.16 -12.87 -18.03
CA ASP A 55 9.46 -12.91 -16.59
C ASP A 55 9.33 -11.52 -15.96
N THR A 56 9.81 -10.48 -16.66
CA THR A 56 9.66 -9.09 -16.24
C THR A 56 8.18 -8.69 -16.16
N LEU A 57 7.37 -9.05 -17.16
CA LEU A 57 5.95 -8.73 -17.18
C LEU A 57 5.21 -9.43 -16.03
N THR A 58 5.56 -10.67 -15.72
CA THR A 58 5.04 -11.41 -14.55
C THR A 58 5.40 -10.70 -13.25
N SER A 59 6.66 -10.30 -13.09
CA SER A 59 7.14 -9.58 -11.91
C SER A 59 6.42 -8.24 -11.70
N VAL A 60 6.18 -7.48 -12.78
CA VAL A 60 5.45 -6.21 -12.71
C VAL A 60 3.97 -6.45 -12.34
N SER A 61 3.35 -7.52 -12.82
CA SER A 61 2.00 -7.90 -12.40
C SER A 61 1.92 -8.17 -10.90
N MET A 62 2.89 -8.90 -10.33
CA MET A 62 2.95 -9.14 -8.88
C MET A 62 3.08 -7.84 -8.07
N VAL A 63 3.89 -6.89 -8.54
CA VAL A 63 4.01 -5.57 -7.89
C VAL A 63 2.70 -4.80 -7.95
N THR A 64 1.97 -4.88 -9.08
CA THR A 64 0.67 -4.22 -9.25
C THR A 64 -0.38 -4.82 -8.32
N GLU A 65 -0.42 -6.15 -8.21
CA GLU A 65 -1.29 -6.87 -7.27
C GLU A 65 -0.97 -6.49 -5.82
N TYR A 66 0.31 -6.47 -5.45
CA TYR A 66 0.74 -6.05 -4.12
C TYR A 66 0.30 -4.61 -3.78
N ILE A 67 0.49 -3.66 -4.70
CA ILE A 67 0.05 -2.26 -4.50
C ILE A 67 -1.47 -2.19 -4.33
N ASN A 68 -2.23 -2.92 -5.15
CA ASN A 68 -3.68 -2.98 -5.03
C ASN A 68 -4.11 -3.53 -3.67
N GLU A 69 -3.43 -4.56 -3.18
CA GLU A 69 -3.76 -5.18 -1.90
C GLU A 69 -3.42 -4.26 -0.71
N VAL A 70 -2.24 -3.63 -0.71
CA VAL A 70 -1.88 -2.63 0.31
C VAL A 70 -2.87 -1.47 0.32
N LYS A 71 -3.31 -1.02 -0.85
CA LYS A 71 -4.34 0.01 -0.97
C LYS A 71 -5.68 -0.46 -0.38
N ARG A 72 -6.12 -1.67 -0.72
CA ARG A 72 -7.37 -2.27 -0.20
C ARG A 72 -7.34 -2.35 1.33
N VAL A 73 -6.24 -2.82 1.92
CA VAL A 73 -6.07 -2.89 3.38
C VAL A 73 -6.07 -1.49 3.99
N THR A 74 -5.38 -0.53 3.37
CA THR A 74 -5.38 0.87 3.81
C THR A 74 -6.79 1.43 3.86
N GLU A 75 -7.55 1.32 2.78
CA GLU A 75 -8.91 1.86 2.68
C GLU A 75 -9.89 1.15 3.64
N SER A 76 -9.67 -0.15 3.89
CA SER A 76 -10.55 -0.96 4.75
C SER A 76 -10.32 -0.68 6.24
N TYR A 77 -9.09 -0.35 6.65
CA TYR A 77 -8.69 -0.32 8.06
C TYR A 77 -8.14 1.02 8.56
N ALA A 78 -7.85 2.00 7.69
CA ALA A 78 -7.30 3.30 8.10
C ALA A 78 -8.10 3.94 9.26
N ASN A 79 -9.42 4.05 9.10
CA ASN A 79 -10.29 4.64 10.14
C ASN A 79 -10.26 3.84 11.46
N VAL A 80 -10.12 2.52 11.39
CA VAL A 80 -10.04 1.66 12.58
C VAL A 80 -8.73 1.92 13.32
N PHE A 81 -7.61 2.04 12.61
CA PHE A 81 -6.33 2.37 13.22
C PHE A 81 -6.30 3.77 13.82
N ASP A 82 -6.85 4.77 13.12
CA ASP A 82 -6.95 6.14 13.64
C ASP A 82 -7.75 6.16 14.95
N THR A 83 -8.91 5.50 14.97
CA THR A 83 -9.74 5.37 16.18
C THR A 83 -8.99 4.65 17.31
N ILE A 84 -8.28 3.56 17.01
CA ILE A 84 -7.50 2.83 18.01
C ILE A 84 -6.42 3.73 18.59
N LEU A 85 -5.66 4.45 17.76
CA LEU A 85 -4.60 5.35 18.20
C LEU A 85 -5.13 6.48 19.09
N GLU A 86 -6.29 7.04 18.76
CA GLU A 86 -6.98 8.06 19.56
C GLU A 86 -7.46 7.53 20.91
N VAL A 87 -8.13 6.38 20.94
CA VAL A 87 -8.75 5.82 22.17
C VAL A 87 -7.71 5.22 23.12
N SER A 88 -6.63 4.66 22.57
CA SER A 88 -5.62 3.96 23.37
C SER A 88 -4.53 4.87 23.95
N GLY A 89 -4.44 6.12 23.50
CA GLY A 89 -3.34 7.02 23.87
C GLY A 89 -1.96 6.55 23.39
N LEU A 90 -1.90 5.54 22.51
CA LEU A 90 -0.64 4.95 22.02
C LEU A 90 0.25 5.96 21.27
N VAL A 91 -0.35 7.02 20.74
CA VAL A 91 0.38 8.15 20.13
C VAL A 91 1.32 8.81 21.14
N GLU A 92 0.93 8.92 22.42
CA GLU A 92 1.78 9.50 23.47
C GLU A 92 3.01 8.64 23.78
N PHE A 93 2.93 7.34 23.48
CA PHE A 93 4.04 6.40 23.61
C PHE A 93 4.89 6.30 22.34
N GLY A 94 4.66 7.17 21.35
CA GLY A 94 5.38 7.18 20.08
C GLY A 94 5.03 5.99 19.17
N ILE A 95 3.96 5.26 19.48
CA ILE A 95 3.50 4.13 18.67
C ILE A 95 2.62 4.68 17.56
N SER A 96 3.12 4.58 16.33
CA SER A 96 2.40 4.93 15.11
C SER A 96 2.09 3.64 14.35
N VAL A 97 0.84 3.45 13.93
CA VAL A 97 0.46 2.35 13.05
C VAL A 97 0.37 2.90 11.63
N ARG A 98 1.33 2.56 10.77
CA ARG A 98 1.30 2.94 9.35
C ARG A 98 1.09 1.72 8.48
N VAL A 99 0.23 1.82 7.48
CA VAL A 99 0.00 0.72 6.54
C VAL A 99 1.24 0.40 5.71
N SER A 100 2.15 1.36 5.54
CA SER A 100 3.48 1.11 4.94
C SER A 100 4.35 0.15 5.75
N GLU A 101 4.06 -0.02 7.04
CA GLU A 101 4.78 -0.93 7.94
C GLU A 101 4.04 -2.26 8.12
N LEU A 102 2.94 -2.50 7.38
CA LEU A 102 2.21 -3.75 7.41
C LEU A 102 3.06 -4.88 6.82
N LEU A 103 3.37 -5.87 7.64
CA LEU A 103 4.14 -7.06 7.26
C LEU A 103 3.24 -8.20 6.78
N SER A 104 2.09 -8.39 7.43
CA SER A 104 1.13 -9.45 7.07
C SER A 104 -0.27 -9.14 7.59
N HIS A 105 -1.28 -9.68 6.90
CA HIS A 105 -2.66 -9.72 7.37
C HIS A 105 -3.24 -11.12 7.13
N MET A 106 -4.03 -11.64 8.07
CA MET A 106 -4.69 -12.95 7.93
C MET A 106 -5.95 -13.04 8.79
N THR A 107 -6.87 -13.94 8.42
CA THR A 107 -8.00 -14.30 9.29
C THR A 107 -7.53 -15.29 10.36
N VAL A 108 -7.80 -15.00 11.62
CA VAL A 108 -7.42 -15.84 12.77
C VAL A 108 -8.65 -16.31 13.54
N MET A 109 -8.46 -17.35 14.37
CA MET A 109 -9.49 -17.80 15.31
C MET A 109 -9.18 -17.27 16.70
N TRP A 110 -10.14 -16.57 17.31
CA TRP A 110 -10.00 -16.09 18.68
C TRP A 110 -10.51 -17.14 19.66
N LEU A 111 -9.58 -17.82 20.33
CA LEU A 111 -9.88 -18.95 21.23
C LEU A 111 -10.49 -18.51 22.58
N ASN A 112 -10.12 -17.32 23.08
CA ASN A 112 -10.56 -16.77 24.36
C ASN A 112 -11.43 -15.51 24.21
N ALA A 113 -12.31 -15.48 23.21
CA ALA A 113 -13.20 -14.35 22.99
C ALA A 113 -14.15 -14.15 24.20
N PRO A 114 -14.38 -12.90 24.66
CA PRO A 114 -15.29 -12.63 25.76
C PRO A 114 -16.71 -13.09 25.42
N GLY A 115 -17.43 -13.66 26.39
CA GLY A 115 -18.77 -14.22 26.16
C GLY A 115 -19.85 -13.22 25.72
N THR A 116 -19.55 -11.92 25.82
CA THR A 116 -20.37 -10.81 25.31
C THR A 116 -20.29 -10.64 23.79
N MET A 117 -19.23 -11.14 23.14
CA MET A 117 -19.12 -11.22 21.68
C MET A 117 -19.95 -12.41 21.19
N GLY A 118 -21.12 -12.12 20.63
CA GLY A 118 -22.15 -13.11 20.31
C GLY A 118 -21.73 -14.25 19.36
N ARG A 119 -22.59 -15.26 19.21
CA ARG A 119 -22.37 -16.49 18.40
C ARG A 119 -22.20 -16.28 16.87
N GLY A 120 -22.05 -15.04 16.40
CA GLY A 120 -21.97 -14.67 14.97
C GLY A 120 -20.62 -14.93 14.29
N TRP A 121 -19.56 -15.17 15.06
CA TRP A 121 -18.19 -15.37 14.54
C TRP A 121 -17.94 -16.79 13.97
N ARG A 122 -18.96 -17.63 13.88
CA ARG A 122 -18.86 -19.01 13.36
C ARG A 122 -19.31 -19.04 11.89
N LYS A 123 -18.31 -19.02 10.98
CA LYS A 123 -18.32 -19.05 9.49
C LYS A 123 -18.02 -17.69 8.85
N GLY A 124 -16.77 -17.51 8.42
CA GLY A 124 -16.36 -16.49 7.45
C GLY A 124 -16.18 -15.06 7.99
N GLN A 125 -16.64 -14.78 9.21
CA GLN A 125 -16.48 -13.49 9.89
C GLN A 125 -15.60 -13.65 11.13
N GLY A 126 -14.42 -14.25 10.97
CA GLY A 126 -13.41 -14.35 12.02
C GLY A 126 -12.65 -13.03 12.21
N PRO A 127 -11.99 -12.79 13.35
CA PRO A 127 -11.15 -11.62 13.50
C PRO A 127 -9.99 -11.64 12.51
N GLU A 128 -9.63 -10.47 12.01
CA GLU A 128 -8.45 -10.30 11.19
C GLU A 128 -7.28 -9.84 12.07
N MET A 129 -6.14 -10.51 11.91
CA MET A 129 -4.87 -10.14 12.54
C MET A 129 -4.02 -9.41 11.51
N GLN A 130 -3.45 -8.29 11.91
CA GLN A 130 -2.51 -7.50 11.13
C GLN A 130 -1.23 -7.31 11.94
N CYS A 131 -0.09 -7.61 11.32
CA CYS A 131 1.23 -7.49 11.94
C CYS A 131 1.96 -6.29 11.34
N PHE A 132 2.44 -5.38 12.19
CA PHE A 132 3.19 -4.21 11.80
C PHE A 132 4.65 -4.31 12.25
N GLY A 133 5.57 -3.88 11.40
CA GLY A 133 6.99 -3.79 11.71
C GLY A 133 7.29 -2.53 12.52
N ASN A 134 7.71 -2.68 13.77
CA ASN A 134 8.17 -1.54 14.56
C ASN A 134 9.58 -1.12 14.16
N ASN A 135 9.75 0.13 13.70
CA ASN A 135 11.06 0.79 13.67
C ASN A 135 11.46 1.24 15.10
N LEU A 136 11.63 0.30 16.03
CA LEU A 136 12.13 0.59 17.38
C LEU A 136 13.66 0.77 17.44
N SER A 137 14.34 0.93 16.29
CA SER A 137 15.81 0.95 16.20
C SER A 137 16.46 2.34 16.18
N GLU A 138 15.75 3.46 16.38
CA GLU A 138 16.37 4.80 16.37
C GLU A 138 16.17 5.63 17.66
N SER A 139 15.72 5.05 18.77
CA SER A 139 15.59 5.77 20.06
C SER A 139 16.54 5.30 21.17
N LYS A 140 17.71 4.77 20.83
CA LYS A 140 18.77 4.48 21.83
C LYS A 140 20.17 4.86 21.35
N SER A 141 20.42 6.16 21.24
CA SER A 141 21.78 6.71 21.23
C SER A 141 21.79 8.19 21.65
N LEU A 142 21.22 8.48 22.81
CA LEU A 142 21.55 9.67 23.60
C LEU A 142 21.32 9.34 25.07
N HIS A 143 22.37 8.80 25.71
CA HIS A 143 22.87 9.17 27.03
C HIS A 143 24.20 8.48 27.29
#